data_AF-A0A7T8KLF4-F1
#
_entry.id   AF-A0A7T8KLF4-F1
#
_cell.length_a   1.000
_cell.length_b   1.000
_cell.length_c   1.000
_cell.angle_alpha   90.00
_cell.angle_beta   90.00
_cell.angle_gamma   90.00
#
_symmetry.space_group_name_H-M   'P 1'
#
loop_
_entity.id
_entity.type
_entity.pdbx_description
1 polymer ?
#
loop_
_entity_poly.entity_id
_entity_poly.type
_entity_poly.pdbx_seq_one_letter_code
_entity_poly.pdbx_strand_id
1 'polypeptide(L)'
;MASFWPADFWPSSSPDVSPLDFAVWGFLEGKTNKTSHTSVGALKATITKEWDNMSEDFIKTSCASVRPRIEAIIKNNGGHIE
;
A
#
# COMPACT_ATOMS: atom_id res chain seq x y z
N MET A 1 -12.81 23.56 14.29
CA MET A 1 -13.10 22.13 14.07
C MET A 1 -12.28 21.68 12.87
N ALA A 2 -11.54 20.57 12.96
CA ALA A 2 -10.83 20.07 11.80
C ALA A 2 -11.85 19.57 10.76
N SER A 3 -11.83 20.14 9.56
CA SER A 3 -12.56 19.61 8.41
C SER A 3 -11.88 18.31 7.98
N PHE A 4 -12.58 17.19 8.10
CA PHE A 4 -12.13 15.93 7.48
C PHE A 4 -12.20 16.05 5.96
N TRP A 5 -11.34 15.32 5.26
CA TRP A 5 -11.47 15.18 3.81
C TRP A 5 -12.76 14.42 3.47
N PRO A 6 -13.46 14.81 2.39
CA PRO A 6 -14.56 14.02 1.85
C PRO A 6 -14.11 12.58 1.55
N ALA A 7 -15.00 11.61 1.72
CA ALA A 7 -14.67 10.19 1.52
C ALA A 7 -14.24 9.85 0.07
N ASP A 8 -14.64 10.69 -0.88
CA ASP A 8 -14.32 10.61 -2.31
C ASP A 8 -13.10 11.46 -2.71
N PHE A 9 -12.49 12.16 -1.75
CA PHE A 9 -11.31 12.98 -2.01
C PHE A 9 -10.03 12.13 -1.97
N TRP A 10 -9.37 12.03 -3.12
CA TRP A 10 -8.03 11.47 -3.25
C TRP A 10 -7.12 12.47 -3.97
N PRO A 11 -6.02 12.93 -3.36
CA PRO A 11 -5.11 13.84 -4.04
C PRO A 11 -4.43 13.15 -5.24
N SER A 12 -4.24 13.90 -6.33
CA SER A 12 -3.53 13.41 -7.51
C SER A 12 -2.10 12.96 -7.14
N SER A 13 -1.62 11.87 -7.75
CA SER A 13 -0.24 11.39 -7.59
C SER A 13 0.17 11.11 -6.14
N SER A 14 -0.74 10.60 -5.31
CA SER A 14 -0.47 10.28 -3.90
C SER A 14 -0.53 8.77 -3.61
N PRO A 15 0.43 7.96 -4.12
CA PRO A 15 0.54 6.56 -3.71
C PRO A 15 0.90 6.44 -2.21
N ASP A 16 1.55 7.46 -1.64
CA ASP A 16 1.98 7.51 -0.24
C ASP A 16 0.82 7.47 0.78
N VAL A 17 -0.42 7.68 0.34
CA VAL A 17 -1.61 7.60 1.20
C VAL A 17 -2.42 6.32 1.01
N SER A 18 -2.03 5.45 0.06
CA SER A 18 -2.69 4.17 -0.23
C SER A 18 -1.92 2.99 0.37
N PRO A 19 -2.49 2.27 1.37
CA PRO A 19 -1.87 1.06 1.92
C PRO A 19 -1.58 0.00 0.88
N LEU A 20 -2.38 -0.04 -0.19
CA LEU A 20 -2.13 -0.96 -1.29
C LEU A 20 -0.83 -0.61 -2.01
N ASP A 21 -0.60 0.66 -2.30
CA ASP A 21 0.55 1.14 -3.06
C ASP A 21 1.83 1.20 -2.23
N PHE A 22 1.81 1.82 -1.05
CA PHE A 22 3.04 2.00 -0.26
C PHE A 22 3.47 0.73 0.51
N ALA A 23 2.62 -0.29 0.65
CA ALA A 23 2.94 -1.48 1.44
C ALA A 23 2.60 -2.79 0.75
N VAL A 24 1.34 -3.02 0.38
CA VAL A 24 0.89 -4.35 -0.08
C VAL A 24 1.55 -4.76 -1.40
N TRP A 25 1.62 -3.86 -2.38
CA TRP A 25 2.25 -4.18 -3.66
C TRP A 25 3.75 -4.48 -3.48
N GLY A 26 4.47 -3.68 -2.70
CA GLY A 26 5.87 -3.95 -2.38
C GLY A 26 6.09 -5.30 -1.66
N PHE A 27 5.19 -5.67 -0.74
CA PHE A 27 5.21 -6.98 -0.10
C PHE A 27 5.01 -8.11 -1.11
N LEU A 28 3.97 -8.03 -1.94
CA LEU A 28 3.63 -9.06 -2.91
C LEU A 28 4.74 -9.22 -3.95
N GLU A 29 5.22 -8.13 -4.53
CA GLU A 29 6.34 -8.14 -5.48
C GLU A 29 7.58 -8.77 -4.85
N GLY A 30 7.90 -8.40 -3.60
CA GLY A 30 9.02 -8.95 -2.85
C GLY A 30 8.90 -10.46 -2.62
N LYS A 31 7.70 -11.02 -2.59
CA LYS A 31 7.45 -12.46 -2.46
C LYS A 31 7.44 -13.17 -3.82
N THR A 32 6.70 -12.64 -4.78
CA THR A 32 6.43 -13.30 -6.07
C THR A 32 7.61 -13.22 -7.03
N ASN A 33 8.42 -12.16 -6.96
CA ASN A 33 9.52 -11.93 -7.90
C ASN A 33 10.82 -12.64 -7.49
N LYS A 34 10.80 -13.44 -6.40
CA LYS A 34 11.92 -14.31 -6.01
C LYS A 34 12.14 -15.47 -6.98
N THR A 35 11.15 -15.81 -7.80
CA THR A 35 11.18 -16.91 -8.76
C THR A 35 10.52 -16.50 -10.08
N SER A 36 11.04 -16.98 -11.20
CA SER A 36 10.38 -16.81 -12.50
C SER A 36 9.10 -17.65 -12.59
N HIS A 37 8.10 -17.11 -13.30
CA HIS A 37 6.82 -17.78 -13.55
C HIS A 37 6.73 -18.21 -15.01
N THR A 38 6.23 -19.43 -15.25
CA THR A 38 6.14 -20.01 -16.60
C THR A 38 4.98 -19.45 -17.43
N SER A 39 4.02 -18.78 -16.79
CA SER A 39 2.86 -18.17 -17.43
C SER A 39 2.25 -17.09 -16.55
N VAL A 40 1.38 -16.26 -17.14
CA VAL A 40 0.54 -15.30 -16.41
C VAL A 40 -0.36 -16.02 -15.39
N GLY A 41 -0.84 -17.22 -15.70
CA GLY A 41 -1.65 -18.03 -14.78
C GLY A 41 -0.87 -18.44 -13.53
N ALA A 42 0.38 -18.89 -13.70
CA ALA A 42 1.27 -19.24 -12.60
C ALA A 42 1.59 -18.01 -11.71
N LEU A 43 1.83 -16.85 -12.33
CA LEU A 43 2.04 -15.60 -11.60
C LEU A 43 0.80 -15.22 -10.77
N LYS A 44 -0.39 -15.22 -11.37
CA LYS A 44 -1.66 -14.91 -10.66
C LYS A 44 -1.91 -15.86 -9.49
N ALA A 45 -1.64 -17.15 -9.67
CA ALA A 45 -1.78 -18.15 -8.60
C ALA A 45 -0.81 -17.86 -7.44
N THR A 46 0.43 -17.48 -7.75
CA THR A 46 1.42 -17.10 -6.73
C THR A 46 1.01 -15.82 -5.99
N ILE A 47 0.58 -14.78 -6.71
CA ILE A 47 0.09 -13.53 -6.10
C ILE A 47 -1.07 -13.82 -5.15
N THR A 48 -2.06 -14.62 -5.59
CA THR A 48 -3.23 -14.99 -4.77
C THR A 48 -2.80 -15.74 -3.51
N LYS A 49 -1.89 -16.71 -3.65
CA LYS A 49 -1.33 -17.45 -2.51
C LYS A 49 -0.63 -16.53 -1.50
N GLU A 50 0.20 -15.59 -1.96
CA GLU A 50 0.93 -14.69 -1.06
C GLU A 50 0.00 -13.63 -0.43
N TRP A 51 -1.07 -13.25 -1.13
CA TRP A 51 -2.15 -12.43 -0.59
C TRP A 51 -2.86 -13.16 0.58
N ASP A 52 -3.27 -14.41 0.37
CA ASP A 52 -3.98 -15.20 1.38
C ASP A 52 -3.09 -15.52 2.61
N ASN A 53 -1.77 -15.57 2.43
CA ASN A 53 -0.79 -15.77 3.50
C ASN A 53 -0.36 -14.48 4.20
N MET A 54 -0.85 -13.32 3.76
CA MET A 54 -0.51 -12.03 4.37
C MET A 54 -1.07 -11.97 5.79
N SER A 55 -0.23 -11.60 6.75
CA SER A 55 -0.68 -11.58 8.15
C SER A 55 -1.67 -10.43 8.40
N GLU A 56 -2.68 -10.70 9.22
CA GLU A 56 -3.64 -9.68 9.66
C GLU A 56 -2.93 -8.51 10.35
N ASP A 57 -1.88 -8.78 11.13
CA ASP A 57 -1.07 -7.75 11.79
C ASP A 57 -0.35 -6.83 10.80
N PHE A 58 0.15 -7.38 9.68
CA PHE A 58 0.74 -6.57 8.62
C PHE A 58 -0.31 -5.63 8.02
N ILE A 59 -1.49 -6.16 7.67
CA ILE A 59 -2.59 -5.38 7.09
C ILE A 59 -3.01 -4.25 8.06
N LYS A 60 -3.24 -4.57 9.34
CA LYS A 60 -3.60 -3.59 10.36
C LYS A 60 -2.54 -2.51 10.52
N THR A 61 -1.27 -2.88 10.53
CA THR A 61 -0.14 -1.94 10.66
C THR A 61 -0.05 -1.03 9.44
N SER A 62 -0.19 -1.57 8.22
CA SER A 62 -0.22 -0.79 6.98
C SER A 62 -1.36 0.22 6.98
N CYS A 63 -2.58 -0.20 7.35
CA CYS A 63 -3.72 0.72 7.45
C CYS A 63 -3.51 1.80 8.53
N ALA A 64 -2.99 1.43 9.70
CA ALA A 64 -2.70 2.38 10.78
C ALA A 64 -1.63 3.41 10.37
N SER A 65 -0.72 3.05 9.46
CA SER A 65 0.34 3.95 8.99
C SER A 65 -0.13 5.07 8.06
N VAL A 66 -1.37 5.04 7.56
CA VAL A 66 -1.93 6.11 6.71
C VAL A 66 -1.92 7.46 7.44
N ARG A 67 -2.34 7.47 8.72
CA ARG A 67 -2.41 8.71 9.51
C ARG A 67 -1.04 9.39 9.68
N PRO A 68 0.01 8.72 10.19
CA PRO A 68 1.33 9.35 10.29
C PRO A 68 1.93 9.73 8.93
N ARG A 69 1.62 9.00 7.85
CA ARG A 69 2.01 9.41 6.48
C ARG A 69 1.35 10.71 6.04
N ILE A 70 0.03 10.88 6.26
CA ILE A 70 -0.67 12.14 6.00
C ILE A 70 -0.07 13.28 6.84
N GLU A 71 0.21 13.05 8.12
CA GLU A 71 0.85 14.04 8.99
C GLU A 71 2.23 14.46 8.47
N ALA A 72 3.02 13.52 7.94
CA ALA A 72 4.31 13.79 7.32
C ALA A 72 4.16 14.60 6.01
N ILE A 73 3.18 14.26 5.16
CA ILE A 73 2.88 15.02 3.93
C ILE A 73 2.49 16.47 4.28
N ILE A 74 1.65 16.67 5.30
CA ILE A 74 1.27 18.01 5.78
C ILE A 74 2.51 18.77 6.25
N LYS A 75 3.37 18.14 7.04
CA LYS A 75 4.64 18.73 7.52
C LYS A 75 5.57 19.08 6.35
N ASN A 76 5.52 18.32 5.27
CA ASN A 76 6.29 18.57 4.04
C ASN A 76 5.55 19.48 3.05
N ASN A 77 4.52 20.23 3.48
CA ASN A 77 3.72 21.14 2.64
C ASN A 77 3.16 20.47 1.37
N GLY A 78 2.72 19.21 1.48
CA GLY A 78 2.19 18.43 0.35
C GLY A 78 3.26 17.74 -0.51
N GLY A 79 4.54 17.84 -0.14
CA GLY A 79 5.62 17.12 -0.81
C GLY A 79 5.61 15.62 -0.54
N HIS A 80 6.28 14.87 -1.41
CA HIS A 80 6.49 13.42 -1.31
C HIS A 80 7.21 13.03 0.00
N ILE A 81 6.95 11.82 0.49
CA ILE A 81 7.57 11.25 1.69
C ILE A 81 8.08 9.82 1.39
N GLU A 82 9.12 9.39 2.10
CA GLU A 82 9.58 7.99 2.11
C GLU A 82 8.88 7.21 3.24
#